data_AF-A0A839LKN1-F1
#
_entry.id   AF-A0A839LKN1-F1
#
_cell.length_a   1.000
_cell.length_b   1.000
_cell.length_c   1.000
_cell.angle_alpha   90.00
_cell.angle_beta   90.00
_cell.angle_gamma   90.00
#
_symmetry.space_group_name_H-M   'P 1'
#
loop_
_entity.id
_entity.type
_entity.pdbx_description
1 polymer ?
#
loop_
_entity_poly.entity_id
_entity_poly.type
_entity_poly.pdbx_seq_one_letter_code
_entity_poly.pdbx_strand_id
1 'polypeptide(L)'
;MSLPDRQHRRARLALAAGLACCSLVAAAGERGEDERRAARSAIEQRYQQAVRDCQARFAVNACQQEAKLARQQALQPLLDEELAESLAQREQRASESRQRLRVKAQEQAQLEARRRSEALMAEPLRHRPEAPQAASAALRPSRPVPDVEKQRREDEAAAAQRARDQQSRLRKAEEHRRQALERLQDRALHKPLAPPLPPASGTSAPR
;
A
#
# COMPACT_ATOMS: atom_id res chain seq x y z
N MET A 1 -3.77 -58.59 -10.56
CA MET A 1 -2.43 -58.13 -10.16
C MET A 1 -2.45 -56.61 -10.06
N SER A 2 -2.38 -56.09 -8.84
CA SER A 2 -2.78 -54.72 -8.47
C SER A 2 -1.56 -53.78 -8.39
N LEU A 3 -1.52 -52.76 -9.24
CA LEU A 3 -0.49 -51.70 -9.26
C LEU A 3 -0.93 -50.25 -8.89
N PRO A 4 -2.18 -49.92 -8.45
CA PRO A 4 -2.55 -48.51 -8.22
C PRO A 4 -2.01 -47.90 -6.91
N ASP A 5 -1.56 -48.71 -5.94
CA ASP A 5 -1.24 -48.24 -4.58
C ASP A 5 0.03 -47.36 -4.45
N ARG A 6 0.99 -47.51 -5.38
CA ARG A 6 2.28 -46.80 -5.29
C ARG A 6 2.20 -45.32 -5.69
N GLN A 7 1.25 -44.94 -6.56
CA GLN A 7 1.13 -43.55 -7.01
C GLN A 7 0.47 -42.64 -5.96
N HIS A 8 -0.54 -43.15 -5.23
CA HIS A 8 -1.21 -42.39 -4.19
C HIS A 8 -0.31 -42.11 -2.97
N ARG A 9 0.61 -43.02 -2.63
CA ARG A 9 1.58 -42.81 -1.54
C ARG A 9 2.59 -41.70 -1.84
N ARG A 10 3.04 -41.59 -3.10
CA ARG A 10 3.96 -40.51 -3.54
C ARG A 10 3.26 -39.15 -3.56
N ALA A 11 2.00 -39.10 -4.02
CA ALA A 11 1.20 -37.88 -4.02
C ALA A 11 0.91 -37.37 -2.60
N ARG A 12 0.65 -38.27 -1.64
CA ARG A 12 0.40 -37.90 -0.22
C ARG A 12 1.67 -37.40 0.49
N LEU A 13 2.84 -37.97 0.20
CA LEU A 13 4.12 -37.50 0.76
C LEU A 13 4.52 -36.12 0.23
N ALA A 14 4.26 -35.82 -1.06
CA ALA A 14 4.53 -34.51 -1.63
C ALA A 14 3.61 -33.41 -1.05
N LEU A 15 2.33 -33.75 -0.79
CA LEU A 15 1.39 -32.80 -0.19
C LEU A 15 1.75 -32.47 1.28
N ALA A 16 2.23 -33.47 2.05
CA ALA A 16 2.65 -33.28 3.44
C ALA A 16 3.93 -32.42 3.56
N ALA A 17 4.88 -32.56 2.63
CA ALA A 17 6.11 -31.77 2.62
C ALA A 17 5.86 -30.29 2.27
N GLY A 18 4.90 -29.99 1.38
CA GLY A 18 4.54 -28.60 1.04
C GLY A 18 3.86 -27.84 2.19
N LEU A 19 3.05 -28.53 2.99
CA LEU A 19 2.37 -27.95 4.16
C LEU A 19 3.34 -27.64 5.32
N ALA A 20 4.37 -28.47 5.53
CA ALA A 20 5.38 -28.24 6.57
C ALA A 20 6.30 -27.03 6.28
N CYS A 21 6.50 -26.67 5.01
CA CYS A 21 7.35 -25.54 4.65
C CYS A 21 6.65 -24.18 4.87
N CYS A 22 5.32 -24.13 4.71
CA CYS A 22 4.54 -22.90 4.89
C CYS A 22 4.38 -22.49 6.37
N SER A 23 4.34 -23.45 7.30
CA SER A 23 4.17 -23.15 8.73
C SER A 23 5.44 -22.59 9.39
N LEU A 24 6.62 -22.95 8.89
CA LEU A 24 7.90 -22.44 9.41
C LEU A 24 8.12 -20.94 9.10
N VAL A 25 7.65 -20.47 7.95
CA VAL A 25 7.76 -19.05 7.56
C VAL A 25 6.82 -18.16 8.39
N ALA A 26 5.61 -18.64 8.68
CA ALA A 26 4.66 -17.94 9.54
C ALA A 26 5.20 -17.79 10.98
N ALA A 27 5.75 -18.88 11.55
CA ALA A 27 6.31 -18.86 12.90
C ALA A 27 7.57 -17.98 13.05
N ALA A 28 8.35 -17.80 11.97
CA ALA A 28 9.50 -16.89 11.98
C ALA A 28 9.07 -15.41 11.93
N GLY A 29 8.00 -15.09 11.21
CA GLY A 29 7.44 -13.74 11.15
C GLY A 29 6.87 -13.28 12.49
N GLU A 30 6.11 -14.14 13.17
CA GLU A 30 5.50 -13.80 14.48
C GLU A 30 6.56 -13.54 15.56
N ARG A 31 7.64 -14.32 15.60
CA ARG A 31 8.74 -14.11 16.55
C ARG A 31 9.41 -12.74 16.39
N GLY A 32 9.62 -12.28 15.15
CA GLY A 32 10.20 -10.96 14.90
C GLY A 32 9.28 -9.80 15.32
N GLU A 33 7.97 -9.95 15.16
CA GLU A 33 7.00 -8.94 15.59
C GLU A 33 6.92 -8.81 17.11
N ASP A 34 6.96 -9.94 17.83
CA ASP A 34 6.96 -9.95 19.30
C ASP A 34 8.23 -9.33 19.89
N GLU A 35 9.40 -9.64 19.30
CA GLU A 35 10.68 -9.05 19.70
C GLU A 35 10.69 -7.53 19.49
N ARG A 36 10.20 -7.04 18.34
CA ARG A 36 10.06 -5.60 18.08
C ARG A 36 9.09 -4.91 19.04
N ARG A 37 7.96 -5.57 19.35
CA ARG A 37 7.00 -5.07 20.34
C ARG A 37 7.62 -4.97 21.73
N ALA A 38 8.37 -5.99 22.14
CA ALA A 38 9.11 -5.98 23.40
C ALA A 38 10.13 -4.84 23.44
N ALA A 39 10.92 -4.66 22.37
CA ALA A 39 11.91 -3.58 22.26
C ALA A 39 11.26 -2.18 22.38
N ARG A 40 10.17 -1.93 21.66
CA ARG A 40 9.38 -0.68 21.75
C ARG A 40 8.89 -0.43 23.16
N SER A 41 8.35 -1.46 23.81
CA SER A 41 7.83 -1.36 25.18
C SER A 41 8.94 -1.01 26.17
N ALA A 42 10.14 -1.59 26.02
CA ALA A 42 11.28 -1.29 26.87
C ALA A 42 11.79 0.15 26.68
N ILE A 43 11.84 0.66 25.44
CA ILE A 43 12.20 2.06 25.16
C ILE A 43 11.17 3.01 25.78
N GLU A 44 9.88 2.70 25.64
CA GLU A 44 8.80 3.52 26.20
C GLU A 44 8.84 3.54 27.74
N GLN A 45 9.08 2.40 28.38
CA GLN A 45 9.24 2.32 29.83
C GLN A 45 10.42 3.17 30.31
N ARG A 46 11.58 3.09 29.64
CA ARG A 46 12.76 3.92 29.95
C ARG A 46 12.45 5.41 29.80
N TYR A 47 11.74 5.80 28.75
CA TYR A 47 11.31 7.18 28.56
C TYR A 47 10.39 7.66 29.69
N GLN A 48 9.37 6.87 30.05
CA GLN A 48 8.45 7.22 31.14
C GLN A 48 9.18 7.37 32.47
N GLN A 49 10.13 6.48 32.76
CA GLN A 49 10.98 6.59 33.94
C GLN A 49 11.81 7.88 33.92
N ALA A 50 12.50 8.17 32.81
CA ALA A 50 13.28 9.40 32.66
C ALA A 50 12.42 10.67 32.83
N VAL A 51 11.19 10.68 32.32
CA VAL A 51 10.27 11.81 32.51
C VAL A 51 9.90 12.00 33.98
N ARG A 52 9.63 10.92 34.72
CA ARG A 52 9.35 10.98 36.16
C ARG A 52 10.57 11.51 36.93
N ASP A 53 11.76 11.04 36.58
CA ASP A 53 13.01 11.50 37.18
C ASP A 53 13.25 12.99 36.87
N CYS A 54 12.93 13.46 35.66
CA CYS A 54 12.99 14.87 35.30
C CYS A 54 12.02 15.73 36.12
N GLN A 55 10.81 15.23 36.40
CA GLN A 55 9.81 15.95 37.20
C GLN A 55 10.24 16.09 38.66
N ALA A 56 11.01 15.13 39.19
CA ALA A 56 11.58 15.20 40.53
C ALA A 56 12.72 16.25 40.66
N ARG A 57 13.21 16.80 39.53
CA ARG A 57 14.30 17.77 39.48
C ARG A 57 13.76 19.15 39.12
N PHE A 58 14.43 20.21 39.59
CA PHE A 58 14.03 21.59 39.28
C PHE A 58 14.28 22.03 37.81
N ALA A 59 15.00 21.23 37.01
CA ALA A 59 15.34 21.51 35.61
C ALA A 59 14.47 20.71 34.60
N VAL A 60 13.15 20.76 34.78
CA VAL A 60 12.18 19.87 34.09
C VAL A 60 12.23 20.00 32.57
N ASN A 61 12.33 21.22 32.01
CA ASN A 61 12.20 21.43 30.58
C ASN A 61 13.37 20.87 29.76
N ALA A 62 14.62 21.18 30.13
CA ALA A 62 15.80 20.67 29.43
C ALA A 62 15.87 19.14 29.55
N CYS A 63 15.68 18.61 30.75
CA CYS A 63 15.68 17.18 31.03
C CYS A 63 14.61 16.43 30.20
N GLN A 64 13.39 16.96 30.12
CA GLN A 64 12.34 16.33 29.30
C GLN A 64 12.65 16.35 27.80
N GLN A 65 13.33 17.40 27.30
CA GLN A 65 13.74 17.44 25.89
C GLN A 65 14.83 16.41 25.60
N GLU A 66 15.81 16.25 26.49
CA GLU A 66 16.82 15.21 26.39
C GLU A 66 16.18 13.81 26.41
N ALA A 67 15.22 13.55 27.30
CA ALA A 67 14.48 12.29 27.35
C ALA A 67 13.71 12.01 26.05
N LYS A 68 13.12 13.04 25.43
CA LYS A 68 12.42 12.92 24.13
C LYS A 68 13.40 12.59 23.00
N LEU A 69 14.56 13.27 22.96
CA LEU A 69 15.60 13.02 21.96
C LEU A 69 16.16 11.60 22.10
N ALA A 70 16.44 11.16 23.33
CA ALA A 70 16.89 9.80 23.60
C ALA A 70 15.88 8.75 23.14
N ARG A 71 14.57 8.98 23.39
CA ARG A 71 13.50 8.12 22.88
C ARG A 71 13.48 8.06 21.36
N GLN A 72 13.56 9.21 20.69
CA GLN A 72 13.56 9.28 19.23
C GLN A 72 14.75 8.51 18.64
N GLN A 73 15.96 8.74 19.15
CA GLN A 73 17.17 8.05 18.73
C GLN A 73 17.09 6.54 18.95
N ALA A 74 16.51 6.10 20.07
CA ALA A 74 16.34 4.68 20.37
C ALA A 74 15.28 4.01 19.49
N LEU A 75 14.22 4.72 19.09
CA LEU A 75 13.17 4.19 18.21
C LEU A 75 13.59 4.17 16.73
N GLN A 76 14.47 5.08 16.31
CA GLN A 76 14.88 5.24 14.92
C GLN A 76 15.31 3.92 14.24
N PRO A 77 16.22 3.10 14.79
CA PRO A 77 16.63 1.86 14.13
C PRO A 77 15.49 0.88 13.92
N LEU A 78 14.56 0.77 14.88
CA LEU A 78 13.38 -0.10 14.75
C LEU A 78 12.44 0.36 13.63
N LEU A 79 12.30 1.68 13.46
CA LEU A 79 11.50 2.26 12.38
C LEU A 79 12.16 2.06 11.01
N ASP A 80 13.48 2.18 10.94
CA ASP A 80 14.25 1.97 9.71
C ASP A 80 14.18 0.49 9.26
N GLU A 81 14.28 -0.46 10.20
CA GLU A 81 14.10 -1.89 9.94
C GLU A 81 12.69 -2.21 9.39
N GLU A 82 11.64 -1.72 10.05
CA GLU A 82 10.26 -1.94 9.61
C GLU A 82 9.97 -1.29 8.24
N LEU A 83 10.55 -0.11 7.99
CA LEU A 83 10.44 0.53 6.69
C LEU A 83 11.12 -0.32 5.60
N ALA A 84 12.32 -0.84 5.86
CA ALA A 84 13.03 -1.70 4.93
C ALA A 84 12.23 -2.98 4.62
N GLU A 85 11.67 -3.63 5.65
CA GLU A 85 10.79 -4.79 5.47
C GLU A 85 9.54 -4.43 4.64
N SER A 86 8.90 -3.31 4.91
CA SER A 86 7.71 -2.86 4.17
C SER A 86 8.01 -2.59 2.70
N LEU A 87 9.16 -1.99 2.41
CA LEU A 87 9.62 -1.74 1.04
C LEU A 87 9.89 -3.05 0.31
N ALA A 88 10.60 -3.99 0.92
CA ALA A 88 10.86 -5.31 0.35
C ALA A 88 9.55 -6.06 0.03
N GLN A 89 8.56 -6.03 0.93
CA GLN A 89 7.24 -6.64 0.69
C GLN A 89 6.47 -5.96 -0.44
N ARG A 90 6.59 -4.64 -0.61
CA ARG A 90 5.96 -3.91 -1.72
C ARG A 90 6.60 -4.29 -3.05
N GLU A 91 7.93 -4.38 -3.10
CA GLU A 91 8.67 -4.80 -4.28
C GLU A 91 8.34 -6.23 -4.69
N GLN A 92 8.30 -7.14 -3.71
CA GLN A 92 7.88 -8.52 -3.94
C GLN A 92 6.47 -8.58 -4.56
N ARG A 93 5.47 -7.96 -3.93
CA ARG A 93 4.10 -7.93 -4.45
C ARG A 93 4.01 -7.29 -5.83
N ALA A 94 4.77 -6.23 -6.09
CA ALA A 94 4.83 -5.59 -7.40
C ALA A 94 5.41 -6.53 -8.46
N SER A 95 6.48 -7.27 -8.14
CA SER A 95 7.10 -8.25 -9.05
C SER A 95 6.16 -9.42 -9.35
N GLU A 96 5.49 -9.97 -8.34
CA GLU A 96 4.49 -11.03 -8.49
C GLU A 96 3.31 -10.57 -9.35
N SER A 97 2.83 -9.34 -9.12
CA SER A 97 1.77 -8.75 -9.93
C SER A 97 2.19 -8.60 -11.40
N ARG A 98 3.40 -8.10 -11.66
CA ARG A 98 3.96 -8.00 -13.02
C ARG A 98 4.07 -9.36 -13.70
N GLN A 99 4.51 -10.40 -12.98
CA GLN A 99 4.56 -11.76 -13.50
C GLN A 99 3.17 -12.27 -13.86
N ARG A 100 2.19 -12.11 -12.97
CA ARG A 100 0.79 -12.50 -13.25
C ARG A 100 0.22 -11.78 -14.46
N LEU A 101 0.47 -10.49 -14.60
CA LEU A 101 0.02 -9.71 -15.77
C LEU A 101 0.70 -10.17 -17.06
N ARG A 102 1.99 -10.51 -17.04
CA ARG A 102 2.70 -11.06 -18.21
C ARG A 102 2.10 -12.40 -18.64
N VAL A 103 1.84 -13.31 -17.71
CA VAL A 103 1.22 -14.61 -18.00
C VAL A 103 -0.16 -14.39 -18.62
N LYS A 104 -1.01 -13.56 -18.01
CA LYS A 104 -2.34 -13.23 -18.55
C LYS A 104 -2.29 -12.60 -19.94
N ALA A 105 -1.33 -11.70 -20.18
CA ALA A 105 -1.17 -11.06 -21.49
C ALA A 105 -0.75 -12.08 -22.56
N GLN A 106 0.13 -13.04 -22.24
CA GLN A 106 0.50 -14.12 -23.15
C GLN A 106 -0.68 -15.05 -23.46
N GLU A 107 -1.46 -15.42 -22.45
CA GLU A 107 -2.69 -16.21 -22.63
C GLU A 107 -3.69 -15.49 -23.54
N GLN A 108 -3.92 -14.19 -23.31
CA GLN A 108 -4.78 -13.37 -24.16
C GLN A 108 -4.27 -13.29 -25.60
N ALA A 109 -2.97 -13.07 -25.79
CA ALA A 109 -2.36 -13.03 -27.12
C ALA A 109 -2.51 -14.37 -27.87
N GLN A 110 -2.36 -15.51 -27.18
CA GLN A 110 -2.57 -16.83 -27.77
C GLN A 110 -4.04 -17.06 -28.15
N LEU A 111 -4.98 -16.66 -27.29
CA LEU A 111 -6.42 -16.76 -27.57
C LEU A 111 -6.80 -15.88 -28.78
N GLU A 112 -6.26 -14.67 -28.87
CA GLU A 112 -6.47 -13.80 -30.03
C GLU A 112 -5.87 -14.38 -31.31
N ALA A 113 -4.66 -14.93 -31.24
CA ALA A 113 -4.02 -15.59 -32.38
C ALA A 113 -4.87 -16.77 -32.89
N ARG A 114 -5.41 -17.59 -31.97
CA ARG A 114 -6.32 -18.70 -32.32
C ARG A 114 -7.59 -18.19 -32.99
N ARG A 115 -8.25 -17.18 -32.40
CA ARG A 115 -9.45 -16.56 -33.00
C ARG A 115 -9.18 -16.00 -34.41
N ARG A 116 -8.02 -15.37 -34.62
CA ARG A 116 -7.61 -14.88 -35.94
C ARG A 116 -7.39 -16.03 -36.93
N SER A 117 -6.71 -17.10 -36.52
CA SER A 117 -6.52 -18.26 -37.38
C SER A 117 -7.83 -18.97 -37.72
N GLU A 118 -8.75 -19.10 -36.76
CA GLU A 118 -10.08 -19.67 -36.98
C GLU A 118 -10.89 -18.80 -37.95
N ALA A 119 -10.84 -17.47 -37.82
CA ALA A 119 -11.53 -16.55 -38.73
C ALA A 119 -11.01 -16.60 -40.17
N LEU A 120 -9.71 -16.84 -40.37
CA LEU A 120 -9.12 -17.00 -41.71
C LEU A 120 -9.49 -18.34 -42.36
N MET A 121 -9.71 -19.39 -41.57
CA MET A 121 -10.10 -20.73 -42.05
C MET A 121 -11.62 -20.89 -42.17
N ALA A 122 -12.40 -20.04 -41.53
CA ALA A 122 -13.84 -20.02 -41.67
C ALA A 122 -14.20 -19.64 -43.11
N GLU A 123 -14.78 -20.59 -43.85
CA GLU A 123 -15.33 -20.32 -45.17
C GLU A 123 -16.33 -19.16 -45.05
N PRO A 124 -16.28 -18.15 -45.95
CA PRO A 124 -17.27 -17.08 -45.93
C PRO A 124 -18.64 -17.71 -46.19
N LEU A 125 -19.45 -17.81 -45.12
CA LEU A 125 -20.84 -18.20 -45.24
C LEU A 125 -21.47 -17.25 -46.23
N ARG A 126 -21.75 -17.76 -47.44
CA ARG A 126 -22.53 -17.05 -48.46
C ARG A 126 -23.75 -16.48 -47.75
N HIS A 127 -23.92 -15.16 -47.84
CA HIS A 127 -25.09 -14.45 -47.34
C HIS A 127 -26.35 -15.21 -47.75
N ARG A 128 -26.91 -15.94 -46.79
CA ARG A 128 -28.26 -16.47 -46.90
C ARG A 128 -29.15 -15.30 -46.50
N PRO A 129 -30.03 -14.80 -47.38
CA PRO A 129 -31.00 -13.79 -46.97
C PRO A 129 -31.79 -14.35 -45.78
N GLU A 130 -31.85 -13.57 -44.69
CA GLU A 130 -32.67 -13.89 -43.52
C GLU A 130 -34.13 -14.03 -43.95
N ALA A 131 -34.59 -15.27 -44.08
CA ALA A 131 -36.01 -15.55 -44.02
C ALA A 131 -36.47 -15.32 -42.57
N PRO A 132 -37.61 -14.65 -42.33
CA PRO A 132 -38.10 -14.40 -40.99
C PRO A 132 -38.44 -15.75 -40.33
N GLN A 133 -37.63 -16.18 -39.37
CA GLN A 133 -37.90 -17.40 -38.61
C GLN A 133 -38.98 -17.09 -37.56
N ALA A 134 -40.17 -17.60 -37.84
CA ALA A 134 -41.24 -17.68 -36.85
C ALA A 134 -40.87 -18.65 -35.72
N ALA A 135 -40.95 -18.13 -34.50
CA ALA A 135 -41.29 -18.79 -33.24
C ALA A 135 -40.65 -20.17 -32.95
N SER A 136 -39.60 -20.16 -32.14
CA SER A 136 -39.37 -21.12 -31.03
C SER A 136 -38.24 -20.61 -30.12
N ALA A 137 -38.39 -19.40 -29.57
CA ALA A 137 -37.53 -18.91 -28.51
C ALA A 137 -37.99 -19.54 -27.18
N ALA A 138 -37.38 -20.66 -26.82
CA ALA A 138 -37.41 -21.14 -25.44
C ALA A 138 -36.91 -20.02 -24.52
N LEU A 139 -37.68 -19.74 -23.46
CA LEU A 139 -37.47 -18.67 -22.49
C LEU A 139 -36.02 -18.63 -21.96
N ARG A 140 -35.21 -17.76 -22.55
CA ARG A 140 -34.03 -17.20 -21.89
C ARG A 140 -34.40 -15.78 -21.48
N PRO A 141 -34.25 -15.38 -20.20
CA PRO A 141 -34.43 -13.99 -19.82
C PRO A 141 -33.41 -13.16 -20.60
N SER A 142 -33.91 -12.37 -21.54
CA SER A 142 -33.11 -11.39 -22.27
C SER A 142 -32.49 -10.44 -21.25
N ARG A 143 -31.15 -10.39 -21.17
CA ARG A 143 -30.48 -9.35 -20.41
C ARG A 143 -30.86 -8.01 -21.05
N PRO A 144 -31.29 -7.00 -20.28
CA PRO A 144 -31.58 -5.69 -20.85
C PRO A 144 -30.31 -5.16 -21.51
N VAL A 145 -30.37 -4.93 -22.83
CA VAL A 145 -29.31 -4.26 -23.56
C VAL A 145 -29.30 -2.82 -23.05
N PRO A 146 -28.22 -2.35 -22.42
CA PRO A 146 -28.15 -0.98 -21.93
C PRO A 146 -28.27 -0.03 -23.12
N ASP A 147 -29.14 0.97 -22.97
CA ASP A 147 -29.30 2.06 -23.93
C ASP A 147 -27.96 2.81 -24.02
N VAL A 148 -27.25 2.60 -25.14
CA VAL A 148 -25.89 3.09 -25.37
C VAL A 148 -25.85 4.62 -25.31
N GLU A 149 -26.92 5.30 -25.71
CA GLU A 149 -26.99 6.76 -25.61
C GLU A 149 -27.11 7.23 -24.16
N LYS A 150 -27.93 6.55 -23.36
CA LYS A 150 -28.07 6.85 -21.93
C LYS A 150 -26.74 6.67 -21.20
N GLN A 151 -26.04 5.56 -21.46
CA GLN A 151 -24.76 5.26 -20.85
C GLN A 151 -23.69 6.29 -21.24
N ARG A 152 -23.65 6.72 -22.51
CA ARG A 152 -22.75 7.78 -22.96
C ARG A 152 -23.01 9.11 -22.26
N ARG A 153 -24.28 9.51 -22.08
CA ARG A 153 -24.63 10.74 -21.34
C ARG A 153 -24.22 10.68 -19.87
N GLU A 154 -24.38 9.52 -19.24
CA GLU A 154 -23.95 9.29 -17.85
C GLU A 154 -22.42 9.35 -17.72
N ASP A 155 -21.68 8.77 -18.66
CA ASP A 155 -20.22 8.81 -18.70
C ASP A 155 -19.68 10.23 -18.93
N GLU A 156 -20.30 10.99 -19.84
CA GLU A 156 -19.97 12.40 -20.10
C GLU A 156 -20.26 13.27 -18.87
N ALA A 157 -21.40 13.06 -18.19
CA ALA A 157 -21.72 13.77 -16.95
C ALA A 157 -20.75 13.42 -15.81
N ALA A 158 -20.38 12.15 -15.67
CA ALA A 158 -19.41 11.70 -14.68
C ALA A 158 -18.01 12.25 -14.98
N ALA A 159 -17.61 12.36 -16.25
CA ALA A 159 -16.35 12.97 -16.66
C ALA A 159 -16.32 14.48 -16.35
N ALA A 160 -17.42 15.19 -16.64
CA ALA A 160 -17.55 16.61 -16.31
C ALA A 160 -17.48 16.85 -14.79
N GLN A 161 -18.11 15.97 -13.99
CA GLN A 161 -18.05 16.04 -12.53
C GLN A 161 -16.61 15.85 -12.02
N ARG A 162 -15.90 14.82 -12.52
CA ARG A 162 -14.49 14.58 -12.16
C ARG A 162 -13.60 15.77 -12.49
N ALA A 163 -13.81 16.41 -13.65
CA ALA A 163 -13.06 17.60 -14.03
C ALA A 163 -13.29 18.78 -13.07
N ARG A 164 -14.55 19.01 -12.65
CA ARG A 164 -14.89 20.05 -11.67
C ARG A 164 -14.25 19.77 -10.30
N ASP A 165 -14.32 18.53 -9.84
CA ASP A 165 -13.71 18.13 -8.58
C ASP A 165 -12.19 18.29 -8.61
N GLN A 166 -11.55 17.93 -9.72
CA GLN A 166 -10.11 18.13 -9.91
C GLN A 166 -9.74 19.62 -9.88
N GLN A 167 -10.49 20.47 -10.58
CA GLN A 167 -10.28 21.91 -10.54
C GLN A 167 -10.47 22.49 -9.12
N SER A 168 -11.48 22.02 -8.38
CA SER A 168 -11.69 22.45 -6.99
C SER A 168 -10.51 22.05 -6.09
N ARG A 169 -9.98 20.84 -6.25
CA ARG A 169 -8.79 20.37 -5.50
C ARG A 169 -7.56 21.20 -5.81
N LEU A 170 -7.32 21.54 -7.08
CA LEU A 170 -6.20 22.39 -7.49
C LEU A 170 -6.30 23.79 -6.87
N ARG A 171 -7.48 24.42 -6.95
CA ARG A 171 -7.72 25.74 -6.33
C ARG A 171 -7.49 25.72 -4.82
N LYS A 172 -8.00 24.70 -4.12
CA LYS A 172 -7.78 24.53 -2.66
C LYS A 172 -6.31 24.32 -2.33
N ALA A 173 -5.57 23.56 -3.14
CA ALA A 173 -4.14 23.34 -2.94
C ALA A 173 -3.33 24.62 -3.15
N GLU A 174 -3.66 25.42 -4.17
CA GLU A 174 -3.03 26.73 -4.41
C GLU A 174 -3.30 27.70 -3.27
N GLU A 175 -4.54 27.78 -2.80
CA GLU A 175 -4.91 28.62 -1.66
C GLU A 175 -4.17 28.22 -0.39
N HIS A 176 -4.11 26.92 -0.07
CA HIS A 176 -3.36 26.42 1.07
C HIS A 176 -1.86 26.75 0.96
N ARG A 177 -1.29 26.66 -0.26
CA ARG A 177 0.11 27.04 -0.51
C ARG A 177 0.34 28.53 -0.26
N ARG A 178 -0.58 29.40 -0.70
CA ARG A 178 -0.50 30.84 -0.44
C ARG A 178 -0.57 31.15 1.05
N GLN A 179 -1.53 30.57 1.77
CA GLN A 179 -1.67 30.75 3.22
C GLN A 179 -0.43 30.25 3.98
N ALA A 180 0.19 29.14 3.54
CA ALA A 180 1.42 28.65 4.16
C ALA A 180 2.59 29.63 3.98
N LEU A 181 2.71 30.24 2.79
CA LEU A 181 3.73 31.25 2.51
C LEU A 181 3.50 32.54 3.33
N GLU A 182 2.26 33.00 3.44
CA GLU A 182 1.89 34.14 4.29
C GLU A 182 2.29 33.88 5.74
N ARG A 183 1.93 32.72 6.30
CA ARG A 183 2.33 32.35 7.67
C ARG A 183 3.84 32.30 7.87
N LEU A 184 4.61 31.93 6.85
CA LEU A 184 6.08 31.95 6.93
C LEU A 184 6.61 33.39 6.93
N GLN A 185 6.04 34.26 6.10
CA GLN A 185 6.39 35.68 6.06
C GLN A 185 6.02 36.38 7.38
N ASP A 186 4.82 36.14 7.90
CA ASP A 186 4.37 36.69 9.19
C ASP A 186 5.29 36.25 10.33
N ARG A 187 5.71 34.97 10.32
CA ARG A 187 6.70 34.47 11.29
C ARG A 187 8.05 35.15 11.12
N ALA A 188 8.48 35.45 9.91
CA ALA A 188 9.75 36.14 9.68
C ALA A 188 9.71 37.61 10.12
N LEU A 189 8.57 38.29 9.93
CA LEU A 189 8.40 39.71 10.26
C LEU A 189 8.10 39.94 11.76
N HIS A 190 7.22 39.12 12.34
CA HIS A 190 6.66 39.37 13.66
C HIS A 190 7.24 38.49 14.77
N LYS A 191 8.01 37.45 14.43
CA LYS A 191 8.66 36.61 15.45
C LYS A 191 10.09 37.09 15.64
N PRO A 192 10.41 37.86 16.70
CA PRO A 192 11.78 38.25 16.97
C PRO A 192 12.63 36.99 17.10
N LEU A 193 13.78 36.97 16.43
CA LEU A 193 14.79 35.93 16.69
C LEU A 193 15.08 35.97 18.19
N ALA A 194 15.05 34.80 18.82
CA ALA A 194 15.35 34.69 20.23
C ALA A 194 16.70 35.39 20.49
N PRO A 195 16.79 36.29 21.50
CA PRO A 195 18.05 36.93 21.82
C PRO A 195 19.11 35.85 22.09
N PRO A 196 20.36 36.06 21.64
CA PRO A 196 21.42 35.08 21.85
C PRO A 196 21.52 34.76 23.34
N LEU A 197 21.64 33.46 23.64
CA LEU A 197 21.80 32.99 25.01
C LEU A 197 22.98 33.73 25.66
N PRO A 198 22.84 34.22 26.91
CA PRO A 198 23.93 34.92 27.58
C PRO A 198 25.16 34.01 27.64
N PRO A 199 26.38 34.56 27.44
CA PRO A 199 27.60 33.78 27.56
C PRO A 199 27.63 33.18 28.97
N ALA A 200 27.89 31.87 29.05
CA ALA A 200 28.00 31.13 30.30
C ALA A 200 29.00 31.83 31.22
N SER A 201 28.48 32.61 32.16
CA SER A 201 29.28 33.36 33.11
C SER A 201 29.50 32.48 34.34
N GLY A 202 30.68 31.87 34.39
CA GLY A 202 31.40 31.55 35.63
C GLY A 202 30.81 30.51 36.58
N THR A 203 31.51 29.39 36.74
CA THR A 203 31.69 28.66 38.01
C THR A 203 32.85 27.70 37.73
N SER A 204 34.09 27.94 38.18
CA SER A 204 34.64 28.01 39.54
C SER A 204 35.74 26.96 39.59
N ALA A 205 36.99 27.41 39.69
CA ALA A 205 38.16 26.57 39.82
C ALA A 205 38.07 25.68 41.07
N PRO A 206 38.47 24.39 41.01
CA PRO A 206 38.75 23.63 42.21
C PRO A 206 40.17 23.97 42.70
N ARG A 207 40.29 24.11 44.02
CA ARG A 207 41.55 24.19 44.75
C ARG A 207 41.79 22.88 45.45
#